data_AF-A0A9J5XLP7-F1
#
_entry.id   AF-A0A9J5XLP7-F1
#
_cell.length_a   1.000
_cell.length_b   1.000
_cell.length_c   1.000
_cell.angle_alpha   90.00
_cell.angle_beta   90.00
_cell.angle_gamma   90.00
#
_symmetry.space_group_name_H-M   'P 1'
#
loop_
_entity.id
_entity.type
_entity.pdbx_description
1 polymer ?
#
loop_
_entity_poly.entity_id
_entity_poly.type
_entity_poly.pdbx_seq_one_letter_code
_entity_poly.pdbx_strand_id
1 'polypeptide(L)'
;MKKNSNSKSGRDLQSLVEAIKSSDVVENRVELLDELDFTCLDISQCKLNKTILHVAAKYLPSDISASLGQFLGLGAKAAVWCKKHLQMTLMSTQDSPEEEHSCLFYQLLLDLLGYSASIFAALTRYPIAVDKGLMSIIENFILEELNLIKDCILAVKAISSFGSDVQKIALEVLDALIRLCKVYSHGINWDSYLKMEEERKVMESEETDSADHVNKIMKFTVEKLCELGILAANDGGNLVSLINLSWKGVVNLLQLGKGSLAVKLNVGDIILTLISLANGSLRCATETWSSPLKEAVSAMEARRVFLPVKFYLINAVRIISQYPSEAFYVFKDIILSVIMISTFRIFLIKDEQLKFAGDAISEILEPTSFHMLNSFLNSAQVKSEQKFQILEWLFG
;
A
#
# COMPACT_ATOMS: atom_id res chain seq x y z
N MET A 1 -14.08 43.87 -26.80
CA MET A 1 -12.69 43.99 -26.29
C MET A 1 -12.57 43.18 -25.00
N LYS A 2 -12.12 41.93 -25.08
CA LYS A 2 -11.82 41.08 -23.91
C LYS A 2 -10.50 41.55 -23.30
N LYS A 3 -10.53 41.99 -22.04
CA LYS A 3 -9.32 42.35 -21.27
C LYS A 3 -8.57 41.08 -20.87
N ASN A 4 -7.33 40.98 -21.31
CA ASN A 4 -6.33 40.02 -20.84
C ASN A 4 -6.13 40.14 -19.32
N SER A 5 -6.44 39.08 -18.57
CA SER A 5 -6.14 38.94 -17.14
C SER A 5 -4.88 38.09 -16.85
N ASN A 6 -4.16 37.61 -17.86
CA ASN A 6 -3.06 36.63 -17.67
C ASN A 6 -1.65 37.21 -17.41
N SER A 7 -1.47 38.52 -17.21
CA SER A 7 -0.11 39.11 -17.08
C SER A 7 0.28 39.64 -15.69
N LYS A 8 -0.60 39.51 -14.69
CA LYS A 8 -0.31 39.87 -13.30
C LYS A 8 0.25 38.69 -12.47
N SER A 9 -0.32 37.49 -12.64
CA SER A 9 0.08 36.28 -11.90
C SER A 9 1.59 35.97 -11.99
N GLY A 10 2.18 36.00 -13.19
CA GLY A 10 3.60 35.64 -13.38
C GLY A 10 4.64 36.59 -12.76
N ARG A 11 4.29 37.87 -12.55
CA ARG A 11 5.21 38.85 -11.94
C ARG A 11 5.24 38.75 -10.42
N ASP A 12 4.07 38.54 -9.82
CA ASP A 12 3.95 38.33 -8.38
C ASP A 12 4.61 36.99 -7.99
N LEU A 13 4.45 35.96 -8.83
CA LEU A 13 5.12 34.65 -8.69
C LEU A 13 6.65 34.72 -8.72
N GLN A 14 7.22 35.46 -9.68
CA GLN A 14 8.68 35.62 -9.78
C GLN A 14 9.25 36.33 -8.54
N SER A 15 8.52 37.33 -8.02
CA SER A 15 8.91 38.05 -6.81
C SER A 15 8.86 37.17 -5.55
N LEU A 16 7.89 36.25 -5.46
CA LEU A 16 7.80 35.25 -4.38
C LEU A 16 8.93 34.22 -4.45
N VAL A 17 9.29 33.74 -5.64
CA VAL A 17 10.46 32.85 -5.83
C VAL A 17 11.76 33.55 -5.44
N GLU A 18 11.90 34.83 -5.78
CA GLU A 18 13.05 35.65 -5.37
C GLU A 18 13.05 35.92 -3.86
N ALA A 19 11.88 36.09 -3.23
CA ALA A 19 11.73 36.19 -1.78
C ALA A 19 12.10 34.88 -1.06
N ILE A 20 11.68 33.72 -1.57
CA ILE A 20 12.05 32.39 -1.05
C ILE A 20 13.57 32.17 -1.16
N LYS A 21 14.19 32.64 -2.24
CA LYS A 21 15.65 32.56 -2.45
C LYS A 21 16.46 33.52 -1.59
N SER A 22 15.90 34.68 -1.23
CA SER A 22 16.61 35.78 -0.54
C SER A 22 16.35 35.87 0.98
N SER A 23 15.32 35.20 1.51
CA SER A 23 15.03 35.19 2.94
C SER A 23 16.04 34.32 3.70
N ASP A 24 16.77 34.85 4.68
CA ASP A 24 17.81 34.11 5.43
C ASP A 24 17.28 33.28 6.63
N VAL A 25 15.97 33.27 6.87
CA VAL A 25 15.34 32.58 8.03
C VAL A 25 14.42 31.44 7.54
N VAL A 26 14.63 30.23 8.08
CA VAL A 26 13.87 29.01 7.70
C VAL A 26 12.37 29.16 7.97
N GLU A 27 11.99 29.79 9.07
CA GLU A 27 10.58 30.04 9.46
C GLU A 27 9.84 30.92 8.43
N ASN A 28 10.46 32.02 8.00
CA ASN A 28 9.89 32.91 6.97
C ASN A 28 9.74 32.22 5.60
N ARG A 29 10.61 31.26 5.26
CA ARG A 29 10.49 30.50 4.01
C ARG A 29 9.30 29.54 4.04
N VAL A 30 9.01 29.00 5.22
CA VAL A 30 7.98 28.00 5.44
C VAL A 30 6.58 28.63 5.47
N GLU A 31 6.42 29.82 6.04
CA GLU A 31 5.17 30.59 5.93
C GLU A 31 4.86 30.98 4.47
N LEU A 32 5.88 31.41 3.71
CA LEU A 32 5.74 31.69 2.28
C LEU A 32 5.35 30.44 1.46
N LEU A 33 5.75 29.25 1.91
CA LEU A 33 5.35 27.98 1.29
C LEU A 33 3.89 27.62 1.58
N ASP A 34 3.34 28.08 2.71
CA ASP A 34 1.94 27.83 3.08
C ASP A 34 0.95 28.73 2.34
N GLU A 35 1.38 29.94 1.95
CA GLU A 35 0.63 30.89 1.12
C GLU A 35 0.57 30.52 -0.38
N LEU A 36 1.37 29.55 -0.82
CA LEU A 36 1.42 29.12 -2.22
C LEU A 36 0.26 28.19 -2.54
N ASP A 37 -0.83 28.80 -3.01
CA ASP A 37 -2.03 28.09 -3.42
C ASP A 37 -1.81 27.31 -4.72
N PHE A 38 -1.95 25.98 -4.64
CA PHE A 38 -1.83 25.04 -5.75
C PHE A 38 -3.11 25.03 -6.61
N THR A 39 -3.52 26.18 -7.16
CA THR A 39 -4.82 26.31 -7.85
C THR A 39 -4.75 26.18 -9.37
N CYS A 40 -3.58 26.46 -9.96
CA CYS A 40 -3.37 26.43 -11.41
C CYS A 40 -2.65 25.15 -11.86
N LEU A 41 -2.81 24.78 -13.14
CA LEU A 41 -2.23 23.56 -13.73
C LEU A 41 -1.46 23.87 -15.00
N ASP A 42 -1.00 25.11 -15.14
CA ASP A 42 -0.20 25.51 -16.29
C ASP A 42 1.29 25.21 -16.05
N ILE A 43 2.06 25.33 -17.12
CA ILE A 43 3.51 25.10 -17.09
C ILE A 43 4.25 26.01 -16.11
N SER A 44 3.74 27.22 -15.86
CA SER A 44 4.37 28.16 -14.93
C SER A 44 4.20 27.70 -13.48
N GLN A 45 3.03 27.19 -13.14
CA GLN A 45 2.75 26.58 -11.84
C GLN A 45 3.57 25.31 -11.64
N CYS A 46 3.73 24.46 -12.66
CA CYS A 46 4.62 23.30 -12.60
C CYS A 46 6.06 23.70 -12.26
N LYS A 47 6.61 24.73 -12.91
CA LYS A 47 7.99 25.23 -12.64
C LYS A 47 8.12 25.77 -11.22
N LEU A 48 7.10 26.48 -10.74
CA LEU A 48 7.04 27.00 -9.38
C LEU A 48 7.04 25.86 -8.36
N ASN A 49 6.06 24.96 -8.45
CA ASN A 49 5.88 23.84 -7.54
C ASN A 49 7.14 22.97 -7.45
N LYS A 50 7.81 22.76 -8.59
CA LYS A 50 9.09 22.06 -8.65
C LYS A 50 10.20 22.78 -7.89
N THR A 51 10.29 24.10 -8.06
CA THR A 51 11.29 24.92 -7.34
C THR A 51 11.04 24.89 -5.83
N ILE A 52 9.78 25.01 -5.43
CA ILE A 52 9.33 24.90 -4.04
C ILE A 52 9.76 23.57 -3.43
N LEU A 53 9.41 22.45 -4.05
CA LEU A 53 9.74 21.11 -3.54
C LEU A 53 11.25 20.90 -3.46
N HIS A 54 12.03 21.37 -4.44
CA HIS A 54 13.48 21.31 -4.38
C HIS A 54 14.07 22.10 -3.21
N VAL A 55 13.55 23.30 -2.94
CA VAL A 55 13.96 24.08 -1.77
C VAL A 55 13.62 23.31 -0.50
N ALA A 56 12.39 22.82 -0.37
CA ALA A 56 11.97 22.05 0.80
C ALA A 56 12.82 20.80 1.03
N ALA A 57 13.07 20.01 -0.02
CA ALA A 57 13.90 18.81 0.03
C ALA A 57 15.34 19.11 0.46
N LYS A 58 15.90 20.26 0.05
CA LYS A 58 17.25 20.69 0.46
C LYS A 58 17.34 20.98 1.97
N TYR A 59 16.28 21.50 2.57
CA TYR A 59 16.26 21.86 3.99
C TYR A 59 15.83 20.73 4.92
N LEU A 60 15.15 19.71 4.39
CA LEU A 60 14.68 18.54 5.14
C LEU A 60 15.77 17.81 5.97
N PRO A 61 17.04 17.69 5.54
CA PRO A 61 18.09 17.05 6.35
C PRO A 61 18.60 17.86 7.54
N SER A 62 18.24 19.15 7.63
CA SER A 62 18.59 20.02 8.77
C SER A 62 17.75 19.63 10.00
N ASP A 63 18.03 20.17 11.20
CA ASP A 63 17.15 19.95 12.36
C ASP A 63 15.77 20.57 12.09
N ILE A 64 14.82 19.75 11.63
CA ILE A 64 13.48 20.14 11.20
C ILE A 64 12.44 20.04 12.32
N SER A 65 12.86 19.76 13.56
CA SER A 65 11.91 19.52 14.67
C SER A 65 10.88 20.63 14.83
N ALA A 66 11.28 21.89 14.66
CA ALA A 66 10.40 23.07 14.75
C ALA A 66 9.55 23.33 13.49
N SER A 67 9.89 22.74 12.33
CA SER A 67 9.25 23.02 11.03
C SER A 67 8.63 21.79 10.35
N LEU A 68 8.61 20.65 11.05
CA LEU A 68 8.17 19.36 10.52
C LEU A 68 6.71 19.40 10.06
N GLY A 69 5.83 20.06 10.82
CA GLY A 69 4.42 20.20 10.48
C GLY A 69 4.21 20.86 9.11
N GLN A 70 4.99 21.87 8.78
CA GLN A 70 4.84 22.60 7.53
C GLN A 70 5.45 21.85 6.34
N PHE A 71 6.55 21.11 6.53
CA PHE A 71 7.06 20.19 5.50
C PHE A 71 6.02 19.12 5.16
N LEU A 72 5.38 18.54 6.17
CA LEU A 72 4.30 17.57 5.98
C LEU A 72 3.08 18.22 5.29
N GLY A 73 2.69 19.42 5.70
CA GLY A 73 1.60 20.18 5.10
C GLY A 73 1.86 20.48 3.62
N LEU A 74 3.07 20.91 3.27
CA LEU A 74 3.51 21.12 1.89
C LEU A 74 3.42 19.81 1.08
N GLY A 75 3.96 18.71 1.62
CA GLY A 75 3.89 17.40 0.99
C GLY A 75 2.45 16.97 0.71
N ALA A 76 1.53 17.16 1.66
CA ALA A 76 0.13 16.80 1.51
C ALA A 76 -0.56 17.65 0.42
N LYS A 77 -0.36 18.97 0.44
CA LYS A 77 -0.89 19.88 -0.59
C LYS A 77 -0.35 19.51 -1.98
N ALA A 78 0.94 19.25 -2.08
CA ALA A 78 1.58 18.83 -3.33
C ALA A 78 1.03 17.48 -3.82
N ALA A 79 0.78 16.51 -2.94
CA ALA A 79 0.20 15.23 -3.30
C ALA A 79 -1.22 15.37 -3.88
N VAL A 80 -2.07 16.16 -3.23
CA VAL A 80 -3.43 16.46 -3.73
C VAL A 80 -3.37 17.15 -5.10
N TRP A 81 -2.47 18.11 -5.28
CA TRP A 81 -2.32 18.81 -6.55
C TRP A 81 -1.79 17.89 -7.65
N CYS A 82 -0.74 17.10 -7.38
CA CYS A 82 -0.17 16.15 -8.33
C CYS A 82 -1.20 15.10 -8.74
N LYS A 83 -2.04 14.63 -7.81
CA LYS A 83 -3.14 13.71 -8.11
C LYS A 83 -4.13 14.32 -9.11
N LYS A 84 -4.60 15.55 -8.85
CA LYS A 84 -5.51 16.25 -9.76
C LYS A 84 -4.86 16.46 -11.12
N HIS A 85 -3.62 16.93 -11.14
CA HIS A 85 -2.90 17.20 -12.38
C HIS A 85 -2.69 15.92 -13.18
N LEU A 86 -2.28 14.82 -12.55
CA LEU A 86 -2.14 13.51 -13.21
C LEU A 86 -3.42 13.11 -13.94
N GLN A 87 -4.58 13.23 -13.28
CA GLN A 87 -5.87 12.90 -13.91
C GLN A 87 -6.15 13.77 -15.15
N MET A 88 -5.86 15.08 -15.07
CA MET A 88 -6.07 15.99 -16.20
C MET A 88 -5.08 15.75 -17.35
N THR A 89 -3.81 15.48 -17.05
CA THR A 89 -2.80 15.12 -18.05
C THR A 89 -3.15 13.82 -18.77
N LEU A 90 -3.74 12.85 -18.07
CA LEU A 90 -4.19 11.60 -18.69
C LEU A 90 -5.45 11.75 -19.54
N MET A 91 -6.26 12.78 -19.27
CA MET A 91 -7.51 13.06 -19.99
C MET A 91 -7.33 13.96 -21.22
N SER A 92 -6.22 14.69 -21.36
CA SER A 92 -5.97 15.48 -22.56
C SER A 92 -5.53 14.58 -23.74
N THR A 93 -6.27 14.65 -24.84
CA THR A 93 -6.06 13.83 -26.05
C THR A 93 -4.72 14.13 -26.73
N GLN A 94 -4.07 13.07 -27.25
CA GLN A 94 -2.70 12.97 -27.79
C GLN A 94 -2.20 14.01 -28.84
N ASP A 95 -3.00 15.00 -29.25
CA ASP A 95 -2.69 15.92 -30.35
C ASP A 95 -2.61 17.40 -29.93
N SER A 96 -1.79 17.72 -28.93
CA SER A 96 -1.55 19.09 -28.50
C SER A 96 -0.07 19.31 -28.14
N PRO A 97 0.47 20.55 -28.24
CA PRO A 97 1.86 20.90 -27.87
C PRO A 97 2.18 20.77 -26.36
N GLU A 98 1.50 19.86 -25.67
CA GLU A 98 1.53 19.55 -24.24
C GLU A 98 2.66 18.62 -23.80
N GLU A 99 3.55 18.19 -24.69
CA GLU A 99 4.61 17.23 -24.35
C GLU A 99 5.65 17.81 -23.37
N GLU A 100 6.06 19.07 -23.55
CA GLU A 100 6.99 19.74 -22.63
C GLU A 100 6.37 19.94 -21.24
N HIS A 101 5.09 20.32 -21.20
CA HIS A 101 4.36 20.50 -19.94
C HIS A 101 4.19 19.17 -19.20
N SER A 102 3.81 18.11 -19.91
CA SER A 102 3.65 16.76 -19.36
C SER A 102 4.98 16.22 -18.82
N CYS A 103 6.07 16.37 -19.57
CA CYS A 103 7.41 15.98 -19.11
C CYS A 103 7.82 16.73 -17.84
N LEU A 104 7.57 18.05 -17.79
CA LEU A 104 7.85 18.85 -16.60
C LEU A 104 7.01 18.38 -15.41
N PHE A 105 5.74 18.08 -15.62
CA PHE A 105 4.84 17.57 -14.59
C PHE A 105 5.29 16.21 -14.06
N TYR A 106 5.66 15.25 -14.93
CA TYR A 106 6.14 13.95 -14.48
C TYR A 106 7.47 14.05 -13.72
N GLN A 107 8.35 14.97 -14.10
CA GLN A 107 9.55 15.23 -13.30
C GLN A 107 9.19 15.80 -11.91
N LEU A 108 8.25 16.74 -11.85
CA LEU A 108 7.74 17.26 -10.58
C LEU A 108 7.11 16.15 -9.71
N LEU A 109 6.39 15.22 -10.32
CA LEU A 109 5.83 14.06 -9.63
C LEU A 109 6.93 13.16 -9.04
N LEU A 110 8.00 12.90 -9.78
CA LEU A 110 9.16 12.17 -9.27
C LEU A 110 9.83 12.90 -8.10
N ASP A 111 10.00 14.23 -8.22
CA ASP A 111 10.61 15.05 -7.18
C ASP A 111 9.75 15.03 -5.89
N LEU A 112 8.42 15.05 -6.02
CA LEU A 112 7.48 14.91 -4.91
C LEU A 112 7.58 13.53 -4.24
N LEU A 113 7.55 12.45 -5.01
CA LEU A 113 7.65 11.09 -4.44
C LEU A 113 9.00 10.91 -3.72
N GLY A 114 10.10 11.40 -4.29
CA GLY A 114 11.41 11.39 -3.63
C GLY A 114 11.44 12.22 -2.35
N TYR A 115 10.76 13.37 -2.35
CA TYR A 115 10.56 14.19 -1.17
C TYR A 115 9.77 13.44 -0.08
N SER A 116 8.67 12.77 -0.42
CA SER A 116 7.87 11.98 0.50
C SER A 116 8.65 10.81 1.13
N ALA A 117 9.45 10.09 0.34
CA ALA A 117 10.34 9.05 0.86
C ALA A 117 11.33 9.62 1.89
N SER A 118 11.87 10.81 1.61
CA SER A 118 12.81 11.50 2.50
C SER A 118 12.13 11.98 3.78
N ILE A 119 10.88 12.44 3.72
CA ILE A 119 10.09 12.80 4.91
C ILE A 119 9.88 11.57 5.78
N PHE A 120 9.43 10.45 5.21
CA PHE A 120 9.21 9.23 6.00
C PHE A 120 10.50 8.75 6.66
N ALA A 121 11.64 8.83 5.95
CA ALA A 121 12.94 8.55 6.54
C ALA A 121 13.29 9.50 7.69
N ALA A 122 13.01 10.80 7.55
CA ALA A 122 13.23 11.78 8.63
C ALA A 122 12.33 11.50 9.84
N LEU A 123 11.04 11.22 9.61
CA LEU A 123 10.06 10.88 10.66
C LEU A 123 10.48 9.65 11.49
N THR A 124 11.22 8.70 10.93
CA THR A 124 11.74 7.56 11.71
C THR A 124 12.72 7.97 12.82
N ARG A 125 13.30 9.17 12.77
CA ARG A 125 14.24 9.69 13.77
C ARG A 125 13.55 10.46 14.88
N TYR A 126 12.28 10.83 14.69
CA TYR A 126 11.51 11.59 15.66
C TYR A 126 10.61 10.64 16.45
N PRO A 127 10.68 10.65 17.81
CA PRO A 127 9.78 9.86 18.62
C PRO A 127 8.33 10.27 18.38
N ILE A 128 7.40 9.37 18.73
CA ILE A 128 5.96 9.63 18.63
C ILE A 128 5.67 10.93 19.40
N ALA A 129 5.24 11.96 18.67
CA ALA A 129 5.05 13.28 19.24
C ALA A 129 3.85 13.27 20.21
N VAL A 130 4.01 13.91 21.36
CA VAL A 130 2.90 14.18 22.29
C VAL A 130 1.95 15.23 21.71
N ASP A 131 2.40 15.98 20.70
CA ASP A 131 1.58 16.96 19.99
C ASP A 131 0.55 16.28 19.06
N LYS A 132 -0.72 16.31 19.48
CA LYS A 132 -1.87 15.82 18.70
C LYS A 132 -2.03 16.54 17.36
N GLY A 133 -1.62 17.81 17.29
CA GLY A 133 -1.65 18.62 16.07
C GLY A 133 -0.74 18.02 15.00
N LEU A 134 0.54 17.81 15.34
CA LEU A 134 1.51 17.19 14.46
C LEU A 134 1.12 15.77 14.02
N MET A 135 0.62 14.92 14.93
CA MET A 135 0.18 13.57 14.57
C MET A 135 -0.95 13.58 13.55
N SER A 136 -1.91 14.50 13.68
CA SER A 136 -3.00 14.66 12.72
C SER A 136 -2.49 15.10 11.34
N ILE A 137 -1.45 15.95 11.30
CA ILE A 137 -0.79 16.36 10.04
C ILE A 137 -0.07 15.17 9.40
N ILE A 138 0.64 14.34 10.18
CA ILE A 138 1.31 13.13 9.70
C ILE A 138 0.29 12.16 9.07
N GLU A 139 -0.84 11.93 9.74
CA GLU A 139 -1.92 11.09 9.21
C GLU A 139 -2.44 11.57 7.87
N ASN A 140 -2.72 12.88 7.77
CA ASN A 140 -3.22 13.49 6.55
C ASN A 140 -2.19 13.36 5.41
N PHE A 141 -0.92 13.64 5.70
CA PHE A 141 0.14 13.49 4.72
C PHE A 141 0.26 12.05 4.21
N ILE A 142 0.28 11.06 5.11
CA ILE A 142 0.34 9.64 4.74
C ILE A 142 -0.86 9.24 3.89
N LEU A 143 -2.07 9.67 4.25
CA LEU A 143 -3.29 9.36 3.51
C LEU A 143 -3.24 9.91 2.08
N GLU A 144 -2.87 11.18 1.91
CA GLU A 144 -2.79 11.81 0.59
C GLU A 144 -1.67 11.21 -0.27
N GLU A 145 -0.52 10.90 0.32
CA GLU A 145 0.59 10.24 -0.37
C GLU A 145 0.21 8.84 -0.85
N LEU A 146 -0.45 8.04 0.00
CA LEU A 146 -0.96 6.71 -0.34
C LEU A 146 -1.99 6.76 -1.49
N ASN A 147 -2.85 7.78 -1.49
CA ASN A 147 -3.81 8.00 -2.57
C ASN A 147 -3.13 8.39 -3.88
N LEU A 148 -2.12 9.26 -3.82
CA LEU A 148 -1.31 9.62 -5.00
C LEU A 148 -0.60 8.39 -5.58
N ILE A 149 0.08 7.59 -4.74
CA ILE A 149 0.80 6.39 -5.18
C ILE A 149 -0.14 5.43 -5.91
N LYS A 150 -1.35 5.22 -5.40
CA LYS A 150 -2.34 4.37 -6.09
C LYS A 150 -2.65 4.90 -7.49
N ASP A 151 -2.89 6.19 -7.62
CA ASP A 151 -3.23 6.80 -8.91
C ASP A 151 -2.02 6.74 -9.88
N CYS A 152 -0.80 6.93 -9.37
CA CYS A 152 0.44 6.74 -10.13
C CYS A 152 0.59 5.31 -10.66
N ILE A 153 0.36 4.30 -9.82
CA ILE A 153 0.46 2.89 -10.21
C ILE A 153 -0.60 2.53 -11.25
N LEU A 154 -1.83 3.04 -11.12
CA LEU A 154 -2.87 2.84 -12.14
C LEU A 154 -2.48 3.48 -13.48
N ALA A 155 -1.76 4.61 -13.44
CA ALA A 155 -1.36 5.37 -14.62
C ALA A 155 -0.02 4.91 -15.23
N VAL A 156 0.74 4.00 -14.60
CA VAL A 156 2.12 3.64 -15.00
C VAL A 156 2.26 3.29 -16.48
N LYS A 157 1.27 2.61 -17.07
CA LYS A 157 1.30 2.23 -18.49
C LYS A 157 0.99 3.39 -19.45
N ALA A 158 0.23 4.37 -19.00
CA ALA A 158 -0.12 5.55 -19.77
C ALA A 158 1.02 6.59 -19.76
N ILE A 159 1.84 6.61 -18.70
CA ILE A 159 2.97 7.53 -18.53
C ILE A 159 4.22 6.93 -19.21
N SER A 160 4.18 6.73 -20.53
CA SER A 160 5.14 5.93 -21.31
C SER A 160 6.63 6.08 -20.90
N SER A 161 7.19 7.30 -20.94
CA SER A 161 8.62 7.54 -20.71
C SER A 161 9.04 7.62 -19.24
N PHE A 162 8.10 7.90 -18.31
CA PHE A 162 8.41 8.03 -16.88
C PHE A 162 7.85 6.88 -16.03
N GLY A 163 7.04 5.98 -16.61
CA GLY A 163 6.29 4.96 -15.87
C GLY A 163 7.19 4.05 -15.03
N SER A 164 8.35 3.63 -15.55
CA SER A 164 9.31 2.82 -14.79
C SER A 164 9.90 3.57 -13.59
N ASP A 165 10.22 4.85 -13.76
CA ASP A 165 10.82 5.68 -12.71
C ASP A 165 9.78 6.02 -11.64
N VAL A 166 8.55 6.35 -12.06
CA VAL A 166 7.41 6.59 -11.17
C VAL A 166 7.11 5.34 -10.35
N GLN A 167 7.09 4.17 -10.99
CA GLN A 167 6.89 2.91 -10.28
C GLN A 167 8.01 2.67 -9.27
N LYS A 168 9.27 2.87 -9.66
CA LYS A 168 10.43 2.65 -8.79
C LYS A 168 10.38 3.54 -7.55
N ILE A 169 10.20 4.85 -7.72
CA ILE A 169 10.18 5.77 -6.59
C ILE A 169 8.94 5.56 -5.70
N ALA A 170 7.79 5.20 -6.27
CA ALA A 170 6.61 4.84 -5.49
C ALA A 170 6.87 3.62 -4.58
N LEU A 171 7.61 2.62 -5.05
CA LEU A 171 8.03 1.48 -4.21
C LEU A 171 8.97 1.92 -3.09
N GLU A 172 9.90 2.86 -3.35
CA GLU A 172 10.80 3.42 -2.33
C GLU A 172 10.03 4.18 -1.25
N VAL A 173 8.99 4.94 -1.64
CA VAL A 173 8.10 5.64 -0.70
C VAL A 173 7.33 4.65 0.17
N LEU A 174 6.71 3.63 -0.43
CA LEU A 174 5.98 2.60 0.32
C LEU A 174 6.89 1.86 1.31
N ASP A 175 8.11 1.52 0.90
CA ASP A 175 9.11 0.88 1.75
C ASP A 175 9.56 1.79 2.91
N ALA A 176 9.74 3.09 2.66
CA ALA A 176 10.01 4.08 3.70
C ALA A 176 8.83 4.22 4.68
N LEU A 177 7.59 4.23 4.20
CA LEU A 177 6.39 4.26 5.03
C LEU A 177 6.23 2.98 5.88
N ILE A 178 6.52 1.81 5.32
CA ILE A 178 6.51 0.55 6.08
C ILE A 178 7.55 0.63 7.21
N ARG A 179 8.76 1.16 6.94
CA ARG A 179 9.76 1.39 8.00
C ARG A 179 9.27 2.36 9.07
N LEU A 180 8.61 3.45 8.69
CA LEU A 180 8.02 4.40 9.63
C LEU A 180 6.99 3.72 10.53
N CYS A 181 6.04 2.97 9.95
CA CYS A 181 5.04 2.21 10.70
C CYS A 181 5.70 1.23 11.68
N LYS A 182 6.80 0.58 11.29
CA LYS A 182 7.58 -0.27 12.20
C LYS A 182 8.09 0.54 13.40
N VAL A 183 8.79 1.65 13.16
CA VAL A 183 9.36 2.47 14.24
C VAL A 183 8.28 2.97 15.19
N TYR A 184 7.18 3.51 14.66
CA TYR A 184 6.07 4.01 15.46
C TYR A 184 5.39 2.88 16.25
N SER A 185 5.18 1.73 15.64
CA SER A 185 4.62 0.57 16.33
C SER A 185 5.51 0.05 17.47
N HIS A 186 6.83 0.20 17.40
CA HIS A 186 7.73 -0.19 18.51
C HIS A 186 7.71 0.81 19.66
N GLY A 187 7.33 2.07 19.40
CA GLY A 187 7.19 3.09 20.43
C GLY A 187 5.92 2.95 21.28
N ILE A 188 4.98 2.07 20.89
CA ILE A 188 3.70 1.85 21.58
C ILE A 188 3.74 0.57 22.43
N ASN A 189 3.27 0.66 23.67
CA ASN A 189 3.00 -0.51 24.51
C ASN A 189 1.60 -1.08 24.21
N TRP A 190 1.52 -1.95 23.22
CA TRP A 190 0.27 -2.58 22.77
C TRP A 190 -0.46 -3.36 23.87
N ASP A 191 0.27 -3.98 24.80
CA ASP A 191 -0.34 -4.78 25.87
C ASP A 191 -1.09 -3.89 26.88
N SER A 192 -0.61 -2.66 27.09
CA SER A 192 -1.32 -1.64 27.87
C SER A 192 -2.50 -1.05 27.10
N TYR A 193 -2.32 -0.80 25.80
CA TYR A 193 -3.37 -0.24 24.95
C TYR A 193 -4.60 -1.14 24.87
N LEU A 194 -4.41 -2.44 24.62
CA LEU A 194 -5.51 -3.40 24.53
C LEU A 194 -6.35 -3.47 25.81
N LYS A 195 -5.70 -3.46 26.98
CA LYS A 195 -6.40 -3.41 28.28
C LYS A 195 -7.24 -2.14 28.43
N MET A 196 -6.67 -0.99 28.07
CA MET A 196 -7.41 0.28 28.12
C MET A 196 -8.54 0.36 27.10
N GLU A 197 -8.43 -0.27 25.94
CA GLU A 197 -9.51 -0.28 24.94
C GLU A 197 -10.68 -1.17 25.37
N GLU A 198 -10.42 -2.27 26.08
CA GLU A 198 -11.47 -3.06 26.75
C GLU A 198 -12.21 -2.25 27.82
N GLU A 199 -11.48 -1.43 28.59
CA GLU A 199 -12.06 -0.53 29.61
C GLU A 199 -12.80 0.66 28.99
N ARG A 200 -12.28 1.25 27.90
CA ARG A 200 -12.93 2.37 27.18
C ARG A 200 -14.23 1.96 26.49
N LYS A 201 -14.42 0.69 26.11
CA LYS A 201 -15.74 0.21 25.66
C LYS A 201 -16.83 0.35 26.73
N VAL A 202 -16.45 0.57 28.00
CA VAL A 202 -17.35 0.77 29.14
C VAL A 202 -17.54 2.25 29.50
N MET A 203 -16.62 3.14 29.12
CA MET A 203 -16.69 4.59 29.37
C MET A 203 -16.43 5.41 28.10
N GLU A 204 -17.42 6.21 27.70
CA GLU A 204 -17.34 7.18 26.58
C GLU A 204 -16.38 8.35 26.92
N SER A 205 -15.06 8.13 26.86
CA SER A 205 -14.09 9.24 26.83
C SER A 205 -13.33 9.27 25.50
N GLU A 206 -13.49 10.36 24.77
CA GLU A 206 -12.98 10.59 23.41
C GLU A 206 -11.60 11.25 23.37
N GLU A 207 -10.67 10.90 24.27
CA GLU A 207 -9.29 11.36 24.11
C GLU A 207 -8.50 10.39 23.24
N THR A 208 -8.19 10.83 22.00
CA THR A 208 -7.25 10.14 21.11
C THR A 208 -5.84 10.18 21.71
N ASP A 209 -5.30 8.98 21.94
CA ASP A 209 -3.93 8.76 22.39
C ASP A 209 -3.00 8.60 21.18
N SER A 210 -1.71 8.78 21.40
CA SER A 210 -0.61 8.41 20.50
C SER A 210 -0.80 7.03 19.85
N ALA A 211 -1.26 6.04 20.61
CA ALA A 211 -1.54 4.70 20.12
C ALA A 211 -2.69 4.66 19.09
N ASP A 212 -3.71 5.51 19.24
CA ASP A 212 -4.82 5.62 18.28
C ASP A 212 -4.33 6.18 16.94
N HIS A 213 -3.48 7.19 16.98
CA HIS A 213 -2.86 7.77 15.79
C HIS A 213 -1.96 6.76 15.07
N VAL A 214 -1.13 6.01 15.80
CA VAL A 214 -0.29 4.95 15.22
C VAL A 214 -1.15 3.85 14.60
N ASN A 215 -2.22 3.41 15.28
CA ASN A 215 -3.17 2.45 14.73
C ASN A 215 -3.80 2.94 13.43
N LYS A 216 -4.18 4.22 13.37
CA LYS A 216 -4.79 4.83 12.18
C LYS A 216 -3.80 4.89 11.01
N ILE A 217 -2.55 5.27 11.25
CA ILE A 217 -1.47 5.23 10.24
C ILE A 217 -1.24 3.80 9.73
N MET A 218 -1.14 2.83 10.62
CA MET A 218 -0.97 1.42 10.24
C MET A 218 -2.16 0.92 9.44
N LYS A 219 -3.38 1.29 9.84
CA LYS A 219 -4.61 0.96 9.11
C LYS A 219 -4.58 1.48 7.68
N PHE A 220 -4.35 2.78 7.47
CA PHE A 220 -4.27 3.37 6.13
C PHE A 220 -3.23 2.66 5.27
N THR A 221 -2.07 2.38 5.86
CA THR A 221 -0.98 1.71 5.17
C THR A 221 -1.35 0.28 4.78
N VAL A 222 -1.92 -0.51 5.69
CA VAL A 222 -2.32 -1.90 5.40
C VAL A 222 -3.41 -1.94 4.34
N GLU A 223 -4.45 -1.11 4.46
CA GLU A 223 -5.54 -1.05 3.47
C GLU A 223 -5.01 -0.69 2.09
N LYS A 224 -4.13 0.32 1.99
CA LYS A 224 -3.56 0.70 0.69
C LYS A 224 -2.65 -0.36 0.12
N LEU A 225 -1.82 -1.03 0.93
CA LEU A 225 -0.98 -2.13 0.45
C LEU A 225 -1.84 -3.30 -0.05
N CYS A 226 -2.97 -3.60 0.60
CA CYS A 226 -3.92 -4.60 0.08
C CYS A 226 -4.48 -4.19 -1.28
N GLU A 227 -4.95 -2.94 -1.43
CA GLU A 227 -5.44 -2.42 -2.72
C GLU A 227 -4.37 -2.52 -3.82
N LEU A 228 -3.14 -2.07 -3.53
CA LEU A 228 -2.02 -2.12 -4.47
C LEU A 228 -1.61 -3.56 -4.82
N GLY A 229 -1.64 -4.47 -3.85
CA GLY A 229 -1.37 -5.90 -4.06
C GLY A 229 -2.39 -6.56 -4.97
N ILE A 230 -3.68 -6.22 -4.83
CA ILE A 230 -4.75 -6.68 -5.73
C ILE A 230 -4.56 -6.10 -7.13
N LEU A 231 -4.32 -4.79 -7.25
CA LEU A 231 -4.10 -4.13 -8.54
C LEU A 231 -2.93 -4.75 -9.32
N ALA A 232 -1.82 -4.99 -8.63
CA ALA A 232 -0.63 -5.59 -9.22
C ALA A 232 -0.85 -7.05 -9.65
N ALA A 233 -1.66 -7.81 -8.90
CA ALA A 233 -2.04 -9.18 -9.26
C ALA A 233 -2.97 -9.22 -10.47
N ASN A 234 -3.94 -8.30 -10.55
CA ASN A 234 -4.87 -8.18 -11.67
C ASN A 234 -4.19 -7.79 -12.98
N ASP A 235 -3.03 -7.12 -12.92
CA ASP A 235 -2.22 -6.78 -14.11
C ASP A 235 -1.41 -7.97 -14.67
N GLY A 236 -1.92 -9.20 -14.52
CA GLY A 236 -1.25 -10.43 -14.95
C GLY A 236 0.06 -10.72 -14.22
N GLY A 237 0.31 -10.08 -13.06
CA GLY A 237 1.55 -10.23 -12.31
C GLY A 237 2.75 -9.46 -12.88
N ASN A 238 2.56 -8.55 -13.84
CA ASN A 238 3.65 -7.78 -14.44
C ASN A 238 4.39 -6.89 -13.42
N LEU A 239 3.72 -6.52 -12.32
CA LEU A 239 4.27 -5.69 -11.25
C LEU A 239 4.76 -6.54 -10.06
N VAL A 240 5.58 -7.56 -10.32
CA VAL A 240 6.06 -8.53 -9.31
C VAL A 240 6.67 -7.84 -8.07
N SER A 241 7.46 -6.79 -8.25
CA SER A 241 8.06 -6.03 -7.15
C SER A 241 7.00 -5.39 -6.25
N LEU A 242 5.92 -4.87 -6.85
CA LEU A 242 4.80 -4.28 -6.11
C LEU A 242 3.97 -5.33 -5.38
N ILE A 243 3.70 -6.49 -6.00
CA ILE A 243 3.04 -7.63 -5.34
C ILE A 243 3.83 -8.04 -4.09
N ASN A 244 5.15 -8.21 -4.26
CA ASN A 244 6.04 -8.62 -3.18
C ASN A 244 6.08 -7.61 -2.04
N LEU A 245 6.28 -6.32 -2.36
CA LEU A 245 6.33 -5.27 -1.35
C LEU A 245 5.00 -5.15 -0.60
N SER A 246 3.89 -5.17 -1.33
CA SER A 246 2.55 -5.01 -0.80
C SER A 246 2.20 -6.11 0.21
N TRP A 247 2.23 -7.37 -0.21
CA TRP A 247 1.81 -8.47 0.66
C TRP A 247 2.80 -8.74 1.79
N LYS A 248 4.12 -8.61 1.57
CA LYS A 248 5.09 -8.68 2.68
C LYS A 248 4.90 -7.53 3.66
N GLY A 249 4.58 -6.32 3.17
CA GLY A 249 4.25 -5.15 3.98
C GLY A 249 3.04 -5.41 4.86
N VAL A 250 1.92 -5.85 4.28
CA VAL A 250 0.69 -6.22 5.00
C VAL A 250 0.99 -7.22 6.12
N VAL A 251 1.65 -8.34 5.82
CA VAL A 251 1.96 -9.36 6.81
C VAL A 251 2.83 -8.80 7.94
N ASN A 252 3.89 -8.05 7.60
CA ASN A 252 4.81 -7.50 8.59
C ASN A 252 4.10 -6.50 9.52
N LEU A 253 3.24 -5.63 8.99
CA LEU A 253 2.52 -4.64 9.79
C LEU A 253 1.46 -5.30 10.67
N LEU A 254 0.71 -6.27 10.15
CA LEU A 254 -0.22 -7.06 10.94
C LEU A 254 0.49 -7.83 12.06
N GLN A 255 1.69 -8.35 11.85
CA GLN A 255 2.46 -9.02 12.91
C GLN A 255 2.90 -8.07 14.03
N LEU A 256 3.07 -6.78 13.75
CA LEU A 256 3.49 -5.80 14.75
C LEU A 256 2.37 -5.33 15.67
N GLY A 257 1.14 -5.20 15.18
CA GLY A 257 0.01 -4.69 15.96
C GLY A 257 -0.48 -5.61 17.08
N LYS A 258 0.08 -6.82 17.26
CA LYS A 258 -0.26 -7.78 18.33
C LYS A 258 -1.77 -7.98 18.60
N GLY A 259 -2.63 -7.84 17.59
CA GLY A 259 -4.09 -7.95 17.75
C GLY A 259 -4.85 -6.61 17.84
N SER A 260 -4.21 -5.49 18.16
CA SER A 260 -4.86 -4.15 18.16
C SER A 260 -5.45 -3.82 16.80
N LEU A 261 -4.73 -4.19 15.75
CA LEU A 261 -5.14 -3.99 14.37
C LEU A 261 -6.38 -4.80 13.99
N ALA A 262 -6.61 -5.99 14.57
CA ALA A 262 -7.80 -6.77 14.28
C ALA A 262 -9.10 -6.11 14.74
N VAL A 263 -9.03 -5.19 15.72
CA VAL A 263 -10.19 -4.41 16.16
C VAL A 263 -10.59 -3.35 15.12
N LYS A 264 -9.62 -2.85 14.32
CA LYS A 264 -9.82 -1.72 13.41
C LYS A 264 -9.80 -2.11 11.92
N LEU A 265 -9.26 -3.28 11.59
CA LEU A 265 -9.13 -3.85 10.25
C LEU A 265 -9.93 -5.16 10.16
N ASN A 266 -10.57 -5.38 9.01
CA ASN A 266 -11.16 -6.68 8.71
C ASN A 266 -10.05 -7.65 8.25
N VAL A 267 -9.38 -8.29 9.21
CA VAL A 267 -8.32 -9.27 8.91
C VAL A 267 -8.88 -10.49 8.17
N GLY A 268 -10.14 -10.87 8.43
CA GLY A 268 -10.85 -11.91 7.68
C GLY A 268 -10.88 -11.62 6.17
N ASP A 269 -11.24 -10.39 5.77
CA ASP A 269 -11.25 -9.98 4.36
C ASP A 269 -9.85 -10.03 3.72
N ILE A 270 -8.79 -9.72 4.47
CA ILE A 270 -7.41 -9.82 3.99
C ILE A 270 -7.04 -11.29 3.72
N ILE A 271 -7.40 -12.19 4.64
CA ILE A 271 -7.22 -13.65 4.47
C ILE A 271 -7.98 -14.13 3.22
N LEU A 272 -9.26 -13.76 3.10
CA LEU A 272 -10.10 -14.10 1.95
C LEU A 272 -9.53 -13.58 0.64
N THR A 273 -8.99 -12.36 0.64
CA THR A 273 -8.36 -11.77 -0.55
C THR A 273 -7.18 -12.61 -1.03
N LEU A 274 -6.27 -12.99 -0.13
CA LEU A 274 -5.12 -13.82 -0.49
C LEU A 274 -5.55 -15.20 -1.00
N ILE A 275 -6.54 -15.82 -0.37
CA ILE A 275 -7.11 -17.10 -0.81
C ILE A 275 -7.77 -16.95 -2.19
N SER A 276 -8.50 -15.86 -2.42
CA SER A 276 -9.16 -15.55 -3.69
C SER A 276 -8.15 -15.36 -4.83
N LEU A 277 -7.04 -14.66 -4.58
CA LEU A 277 -5.94 -14.52 -5.55
C LEU A 277 -5.27 -15.86 -5.88
N ALA A 278 -5.05 -16.72 -4.87
CA ALA A 278 -4.53 -18.06 -5.07
C ALA A 278 -5.50 -18.92 -5.90
N ASN A 279 -6.78 -18.95 -5.50
CA ASN A 279 -7.83 -19.74 -6.16
C ASN A 279 -8.11 -19.24 -7.58
N GLY A 280 -8.07 -17.93 -7.83
CA GLY A 280 -8.20 -17.34 -9.15
C GLY A 280 -7.08 -17.78 -10.09
N SER A 281 -5.83 -17.77 -9.60
CA SER A 281 -4.67 -18.26 -10.36
C SER A 281 -4.79 -19.76 -10.69
N LEU A 282 -5.28 -20.58 -9.75
CA LEU A 282 -5.55 -22.00 -9.98
C LEU A 282 -6.68 -22.23 -10.99
N ARG A 283 -7.72 -21.39 -10.97
CA ARG A 283 -8.82 -21.46 -11.94
C ARG A 283 -8.32 -21.23 -13.37
N CYS A 284 -7.52 -20.18 -13.58
CA CYS A 284 -6.90 -19.91 -14.88
C CYS A 284 -6.05 -21.10 -15.38
N ALA A 285 -5.27 -21.71 -14.48
CA ALA A 285 -4.48 -22.90 -14.80
C ALA A 285 -5.37 -24.11 -15.15
N THR A 286 -6.46 -24.31 -14.40
CA THR A 286 -7.42 -25.39 -14.64
C THR A 286 -8.10 -25.22 -15.99
N GLU A 287 -8.56 -24.01 -16.34
CA GLU A 287 -9.17 -23.70 -17.64
C GLU A 287 -8.20 -23.97 -18.80
N THR A 288 -6.94 -23.56 -18.64
CA THR A 288 -5.89 -23.77 -19.65
C THR A 288 -5.60 -25.25 -19.86
N TRP A 289 -5.42 -26.02 -18.78
CA TRP A 289 -4.99 -27.42 -18.87
C TRP A 289 -6.13 -28.43 -18.99
N SER A 290 -7.39 -27.99 -18.87
CA SER A 290 -8.56 -28.82 -19.19
C SER A 290 -8.99 -28.73 -20.66
N SER A 291 -8.33 -27.89 -21.47
CA SER A 291 -8.63 -27.72 -22.89
C SER A 291 -8.52 -29.03 -23.69
N PRO A 292 -9.43 -29.31 -24.64
CA PRO A 292 -9.33 -30.46 -25.54
C PRO A 292 -8.07 -30.46 -26.42
N LEU A 293 -7.47 -29.29 -26.63
CA LEU A 293 -6.26 -29.08 -27.43
C LEU A 293 -5.00 -28.98 -26.54
N LYS A 294 -5.02 -29.52 -25.31
CA LYS A 294 -3.93 -29.37 -24.35
C LYS A 294 -2.62 -30.01 -24.85
N GLU A 295 -1.54 -29.28 -24.65
CA GLU A 295 -0.17 -29.76 -24.86
C GLU A 295 0.40 -30.33 -23.56
N ALA A 296 1.48 -31.11 -23.65
CA ALA A 296 2.17 -31.61 -22.48
C ALA A 296 2.79 -30.46 -21.68
N VAL A 297 2.50 -30.39 -20.38
CA VAL A 297 3.00 -29.31 -19.52
C VAL A 297 4.38 -29.68 -18.99
N SER A 298 5.36 -28.82 -19.22
CA SER A 298 6.71 -29.02 -18.69
C SER A 298 6.76 -28.75 -17.18
N ALA A 299 7.71 -29.39 -16.48
CA ALA A 299 7.94 -29.12 -15.05
C ALA A 299 8.25 -27.63 -14.78
N MET A 300 8.98 -26.96 -15.68
CA MET A 300 9.33 -25.55 -15.56
C MET A 300 8.09 -24.65 -15.67
N GLU A 301 7.21 -24.94 -16.63
CA GLU A 301 5.95 -24.22 -16.81
C GLU A 301 5.02 -24.39 -15.60
N ALA A 302 4.84 -25.64 -15.14
CA ALA A 302 4.03 -25.93 -13.95
C ALA A 302 4.53 -25.15 -12.73
N ARG A 303 5.85 -25.14 -12.48
CA ARG A 303 6.44 -24.35 -11.38
C ARG A 303 6.17 -22.85 -11.54
N ARG A 304 6.30 -22.31 -12.75
CA ARG A 304 6.03 -20.89 -13.02
C ARG A 304 4.58 -20.51 -12.67
N VAL A 305 3.63 -21.40 -12.94
CA VAL A 305 2.20 -21.20 -12.61
C VAL A 305 1.95 -21.29 -11.10
N PHE A 306 2.57 -22.24 -10.40
CA PHE A 306 2.28 -22.46 -8.97
C PHE A 306 3.08 -21.60 -7.99
N LEU A 307 4.22 -21.03 -8.38
CA LEU A 307 5.01 -20.17 -7.50
C LEU A 307 4.22 -18.93 -7.00
N PRO A 308 3.47 -18.19 -7.86
CA PRO A 308 2.57 -17.13 -7.40
C PRO A 308 1.47 -17.63 -6.45
N VAL A 309 0.89 -18.81 -6.71
CA VAL A 309 -0.13 -19.40 -5.83
C VAL A 309 0.46 -19.67 -4.43
N LYS A 310 1.64 -20.31 -4.38
CA LYS A 310 2.37 -20.54 -3.12
C LYS A 310 2.65 -19.22 -2.39
N PHE A 311 3.01 -18.17 -3.13
CA PHE A 311 3.25 -16.85 -2.54
C PHE A 311 2.00 -16.29 -1.85
N TYR A 312 0.81 -16.40 -2.43
CA TYR A 312 -0.40 -15.94 -1.75
C TYR A 312 -0.73 -16.82 -0.53
N LEU A 313 -0.64 -18.14 -0.68
CA LEU A 313 -0.93 -19.09 0.40
C LEU A 313 0.04 -18.94 1.58
N ILE A 314 1.34 -18.72 1.36
CA ILE A 314 2.30 -18.55 2.46
C ILE A 314 2.05 -17.25 3.24
N ASN A 315 1.60 -16.18 2.56
CA ASN A 315 1.21 -14.96 3.24
C ASN A 315 -0.11 -15.15 4.01
N ALA A 316 -1.08 -15.88 3.45
CA ALA A 316 -2.33 -16.22 4.14
C ALA A 316 -2.05 -17.04 5.43
N VAL A 317 -1.20 -18.07 5.31
CA VAL A 317 -0.69 -18.85 6.45
C VAL A 317 -0.15 -17.93 7.55
N ARG A 318 0.76 -17.01 7.21
CA ARG A 318 1.40 -16.13 8.21
C ARG A 318 0.39 -15.25 8.95
N ILE A 319 -0.66 -14.80 8.26
CA ILE A 319 -1.75 -14.01 8.88
C ILE A 319 -2.63 -14.93 9.73
N ILE A 320 -3.04 -16.09 9.22
CA ILE A 320 -3.86 -17.07 9.95
C ILE A 320 -3.18 -17.52 11.24
N SER A 321 -1.87 -17.79 11.23
CA SER A 321 -1.12 -18.16 12.43
C SER A 321 -1.13 -17.05 13.49
N GLN A 322 -1.18 -15.79 13.06
CA GLN A 322 -1.19 -14.62 13.95
C GLN A 322 -2.61 -14.22 14.40
N TYR A 323 -3.62 -14.49 13.57
CA TYR A 323 -5.02 -14.13 13.78
C TYR A 323 -5.96 -15.33 13.64
N PRO A 324 -5.85 -16.36 14.49
CA PRO A 324 -6.61 -17.60 14.34
C PRO A 324 -8.10 -17.40 14.62
N SER A 325 -8.45 -16.45 15.50
CA SER A 325 -9.83 -16.07 15.79
C SER A 325 -10.51 -15.42 14.58
N GLU A 326 -9.78 -14.60 13.82
CA GLU A 326 -10.28 -13.99 12.58
C GLU A 326 -10.38 -15.04 11.47
N ALA A 327 -9.39 -15.95 11.39
CA ALA A 327 -9.41 -17.09 10.47
C ALA A 327 -10.63 -18.00 10.70
N PHE A 328 -11.12 -18.10 11.94
CA PHE A 328 -12.34 -18.86 12.24
C PHE A 328 -13.54 -18.33 11.47
N TYR A 329 -13.72 -17.01 11.33
CA TYR A 329 -14.90 -16.47 10.64
C TYR A 329 -14.88 -16.72 9.12
N VAL A 330 -13.72 -17.13 8.58
CA VAL A 330 -13.51 -17.42 7.15
C VAL A 330 -13.09 -18.87 6.91
N PHE A 331 -13.32 -19.76 7.87
CA PHE A 331 -12.82 -21.14 7.84
C PHE A 331 -13.32 -21.96 6.65
N LYS A 332 -14.53 -21.67 6.16
CA LYS A 332 -15.13 -22.37 5.01
C LYS A 332 -14.31 -22.14 3.75
N ASP A 333 -13.84 -20.91 3.51
CA ASP A 333 -13.00 -20.56 2.38
C ASP A 333 -11.59 -21.15 2.51
N ILE A 334 -11.05 -21.21 3.73
CA ILE A 334 -9.77 -21.89 4.01
C ILE A 334 -9.88 -23.38 3.62
N ILE A 335 -10.91 -24.08 4.11
CA ILE A 335 -11.12 -25.50 3.81
C ILE A 335 -11.40 -25.70 2.32
N LEU A 336 -12.24 -24.87 1.71
CA LEU A 336 -12.55 -24.93 0.29
C LEU A 336 -11.28 -24.77 -0.57
N SER A 337 -10.39 -23.85 -0.23
CA SER A 337 -9.12 -23.68 -0.94
C SER A 337 -8.25 -24.94 -0.89
N VAL A 338 -8.18 -25.61 0.26
CA VAL A 338 -7.45 -26.89 0.38
C VAL A 338 -8.09 -27.96 -0.49
N ILE A 339 -9.42 -28.10 -0.44
CA ILE A 339 -10.16 -29.05 -1.28
C ILE A 339 -9.90 -28.77 -2.76
N MET A 340 -9.97 -27.50 -3.19
CA MET A 340 -9.68 -27.11 -4.57
C MET A 340 -8.29 -27.54 -5.03
N ILE A 341 -7.26 -27.33 -4.20
CA ILE A 341 -5.87 -27.74 -4.51
C ILE A 341 -5.77 -29.26 -4.62
N SER A 342 -6.35 -30.00 -3.68
CA SER A 342 -6.34 -31.47 -3.70
C SER A 342 -7.12 -32.04 -4.89
N THR A 343 -8.30 -31.50 -5.20
CA THR A 343 -9.10 -31.92 -6.36
C THR A 343 -8.36 -31.63 -7.66
N PHE A 344 -7.74 -30.46 -7.79
CA PHE A 344 -7.00 -30.12 -8.99
C PHE A 344 -5.80 -31.04 -9.19
N ARG A 345 -5.07 -31.36 -8.12
CA ARG A 345 -4.00 -32.37 -8.17
C ARG A 345 -4.49 -33.73 -8.68
N ILE A 346 -5.60 -34.24 -8.13
CA ILE A 346 -6.18 -35.52 -8.54
C ILE A 346 -6.53 -35.50 -10.03
N PHE A 347 -7.04 -34.38 -10.53
CA PHE A 347 -7.29 -34.19 -11.95
C PHE A 347 -6.00 -34.28 -12.78
N LEU A 348 -4.93 -33.59 -12.37
CA LEU A 348 -3.67 -33.54 -13.12
C LEU A 348 -2.94 -34.88 -13.17
N ILE A 349 -2.90 -35.64 -12.06
CA ILE A 349 -2.15 -36.91 -12.00
C ILE A 349 -2.80 -38.02 -12.83
N LYS A 350 -4.10 -37.92 -13.14
CA LYS A 350 -4.80 -38.88 -13.99
C LYS A 350 -4.41 -38.76 -15.47
N ASP A 351 -3.75 -37.68 -15.85
CA ASP A 351 -3.34 -37.41 -17.22
C ASP A 351 -1.82 -37.38 -17.34
N GLU A 352 -1.26 -38.29 -18.13
CA GLU A 352 0.19 -38.37 -18.35
C GLU A 352 0.77 -37.07 -18.95
N GLN A 353 -0.01 -36.31 -19.74
CA GLN A 353 0.42 -35.02 -20.29
C GLN A 353 0.56 -33.93 -19.21
N LEU A 354 -0.09 -34.10 -18.05
CA LEU A 354 -0.14 -33.13 -16.96
C LEU A 354 0.57 -33.64 -15.69
N LYS A 355 1.23 -34.81 -15.77
CA LYS A 355 1.90 -35.44 -14.64
C LYS A 355 2.88 -34.51 -13.92
N PHE A 356 3.70 -33.77 -14.68
CA PHE A 356 4.62 -32.80 -14.09
C PHE A 356 3.92 -31.66 -13.34
N ALA A 357 2.71 -31.27 -13.77
CA ALA A 357 1.90 -30.31 -13.05
C ALA A 357 1.32 -30.93 -11.76
N GLY A 358 0.87 -32.19 -11.81
CA GLY A 358 0.47 -32.94 -10.61
C GLY A 358 1.59 -33.07 -9.57
N ASP A 359 2.80 -33.41 -10.01
CA ASP A 359 3.99 -33.49 -9.15
C ASP A 359 4.33 -32.12 -8.55
N ALA A 360 4.27 -31.06 -9.37
CA ALA A 360 4.53 -29.70 -8.90
C ALA A 360 3.51 -29.22 -7.86
N ILE A 361 2.21 -29.55 -7.98
CA ILE A 361 1.22 -29.25 -6.91
C ILE A 361 1.61 -29.96 -5.62
N SER A 362 1.97 -31.24 -5.71
CA SER A 362 2.33 -32.08 -4.54
C SER A 362 3.52 -31.49 -3.79
N GLU A 363 4.51 -30.98 -4.52
CA GLU A 363 5.72 -30.40 -3.92
C GLU A 363 5.49 -28.98 -3.40
N ILE A 364 4.75 -28.14 -4.14
CA ILE A 364 4.73 -26.70 -3.93
C ILE A 364 3.53 -26.26 -3.09
N LEU A 365 2.34 -26.78 -3.39
CA LEU A 365 1.08 -26.25 -2.86
C LEU A 365 0.50 -27.09 -1.75
N GLU A 366 0.50 -28.42 -1.86
CA GLU A 366 -0.06 -29.30 -0.82
C GLU A 366 0.55 -29.02 0.57
N PRO A 367 1.88 -28.95 0.76
CA PRO A 367 2.44 -28.68 2.08
C PRO A 367 1.98 -27.33 2.65
N THR A 368 1.86 -26.32 1.78
CA THR A 368 1.46 -24.97 2.17
C THR A 368 -0.04 -24.91 2.53
N SER A 369 -0.90 -25.58 1.76
CA SER A 369 -2.35 -25.62 2.01
C SER A 369 -2.68 -26.39 3.30
N PHE A 370 -2.02 -27.52 3.55
CA PHE A 370 -2.17 -28.24 4.82
C PHE A 370 -1.62 -27.45 5.99
N HIS A 371 -0.49 -26.73 5.81
CA HIS A 371 0.04 -25.86 6.85
C HIS A 371 -0.92 -24.70 7.20
N MET A 372 -1.69 -24.19 6.22
CA MET A 372 -2.75 -23.21 6.44
C MET A 372 -3.84 -23.74 7.39
N LEU A 373 -4.37 -24.94 7.11
CA LEU A 373 -5.33 -25.60 8.00
C LEU A 373 -4.75 -25.89 9.38
N ASN A 374 -3.52 -26.41 9.41
CA ASN A 374 -2.84 -26.76 10.65
C ASN A 374 -2.62 -25.54 11.56
N SER A 375 -2.22 -24.41 10.97
CA SER A 375 -2.00 -23.15 11.70
C SER A 375 -3.28 -22.63 12.35
N PHE A 376 -4.41 -22.80 11.66
CA PHE A 376 -5.72 -22.44 12.16
C PHE A 376 -6.21 -23.42 13.26
N LEU A 377 -6.28 -24.71 12.96
CA LEU A 377 -6.92 -25.72 13.82
C LEU A 377 -6.14 -26.02 15.10
N ASN A 378 -4.80 -25.92 15.07
CA ASN A 378 -3.97 -26.17 16.25
C ASN A 378 -3.83 -24.96 17.18
N SER A 379 -4.39 -23.81 16.81
CA SER A 379 -4.31 -22.64 17.67
C SER A 379 -5.10 -22.85 18.96
N ALA A 380 -4.53 -22.39 20.07
CA ALA A 380 -5.20 -22.29 21.36
C ALA A 380 -6.21 -21.13 21.41
N GLN A 381 -6.12 -20.17 20.48
CA GLN A 381 -7.06 -19.04 20.40
C GLN A 381 -8.41 -19.45 19.76
N VAL A 382 -8.44 -20.54 18.99
CA VAL A 382 -9.68 -21.11 18.47
C VAL A 382 -10.29 -21.99 19.56
N LYS A 383 -11.45 -21.58 20.08
CA LYS A 383 -12.12 -22.25 21.21
C LYS A 383 -12.62 -23.64 20.83
N SER A 384 -12.82 -24.51 21.82
CA SER A 384 -13.36 -25.86 21.60
C SER A 384 -14.71 -25.83 20.88
N GLU A 385 -15.59 -24.90 21.26
CA GLU A 385 -16.91 -24.72 20.64
C GLU A 385 -16.79 -24.37 19.16
N GLN A 386 -15.81 -23.53 18.80
CA GLN A 386 -15.52 -23.19 17.40
C GLN A 386 -15.01 -24.42 16.64
N LYS A 387 -14.16 -25.25 17.25
CA LYS A 387 -13.71 -26.51 16.64
C LYS A 387 -14.87 -27.49 16.44
N PHE A 388 -15.80 -27.56 17.40
CA PHE A 388 -17.02 -28.36 17.24
C PHE A 388 -17.91 -27.85 16.11
N GLN A 389 -18.06 -26.54 15.92
CA GLN A 389 -18.81 -25.98 14.79
C GLN A 389 -18.20 -26.37 13.44
N ILE A 390 -16.87 -26.46 13.35
CA ILE A 390 -16.20 -26.92 12.13
C ILE A 390 -16.52 -28.40 11.88
N LEU A 391 -16.47 -29.23 12.92
CA LEU A 391 -16.82 -30.65 12.80
C LEU A 391 -18.30 -30.86 12.45
N GLU A 392 -19.20 -30.11 13.08
CA GLU A 392 -20.63 -30.13 12.76
C GLU A 392 -20.86 -29.70 11.31
N TRP A 393 -20.17 -28.67 10.82
CA TRP A 393 -20.28 -28.28 9.41
C TRP A 393 -19.73 -29.34 8.44
N LEU A 394 -18.71 -30.10 8.83
CA LEU A 394 -18.10 -31.14 7.98
C LEU A 394 -18.90 -32.45 7.96
N PHE A 395 -19.56 -32.81 9.05
CA PHE A 395 -20.16 -34.14 9.26
C PHE A 395 -21.67 -34.13 9.57
N GLY A 396 -22.23 -32.98 9.93
CA GLY A 396 -23.67 -32.78 10.16
C GLY A 396 -24.35 -32.29 8.90
#